data_AF-A0AB34QPM9-F1
#
_entry.id   AF-A0AB34QPM9-F1
#
_cell.length_a   1.000
_cell.length_b   1.000
_cell.length_c   1.000
_cell.angle_alpha   90.00
_cell.angle_beta   90.00
_cell.angle_gamma   90.00
#
_symmetry.space_group_name_H-M   'P 1'
#
loop_
_entity.id
_entity.type
_entity.pdbx_description
1 polymer ?
#
loop_
_entity_poly.entity_id
_entity_poly.type
_entity_poly.pdbx_seq_one_letter_code
_entity_poly.pdbx_strand_id
1 'polypeptide(L)'
;MSIRTENIEVNFDLILKKDLGENEEICPKCGGAGLQVSDNPFGLTSDKDKYTEMLPHKKQTITGCSHCYNGVQHKCTHCNELLGRKGWCDCTGYKNMQSEKQHLKALEKWNKAIKTSVEEHLKEDCTYMLYLDNYGQFFESIDDVIEFLQDEIEQGDIEISNIPNMRLFKTNQMSLSFDAQSIIESATEELHENAYENTMEHVEELQVFLNTFAEKIKKSTLTYFPNWEESIVISPNDLK
;
A
#
# COMPACT_ATOMS: atom_id res chain seq x y z
N MET A 1 3.65 -23.15 -40.89
CA MET A 1 2.21 -22.89 -41.13
C MET A 1 2.11 -21.59 -41.92
N SER A 2 1.17 -21.46 -42.85
CA SER A 2 0.97 -20.19 -43.59
C SER A 2 0.06 -19.26 -42.78
N ILE A 3 0.44 -17.99 -42.65
CA ILE A 3 -0.41 -16.96 -42.07
C ILE A 3 -1.22 -16.30 -43.19
N ARG A 4 -2.46 -15.97 -42.87
CA ARG A 4 -3.36 -15.16 -43.70
C ARG A 4 -3.76 -13.93 -42.89
N THR A 5 -3.72 -12.77 -43.50
CA THR A 5 -4.16 -11.51 -42.90
C THR A 5 -5.50 -11.11 -43.49
N GLU A 6 -6.50 -10.94 -42.64
CA GLU A 6 -7.81 -10.43 -43.02
C GLU A 6 -8.03 -9.06 -42.40
N ASN A 7 -8.52 -8.12 -43.20
CA ASN A 7 -8.93 -6.81 -42.71
C ASN A 7 -10.43 -6.85 -42.42
N ILE A 8 -10.81 -6.52 -41.19
CA ILE A 8 -12.22 -6.43 -40.77
C ILE A 8 -12.54 -4.97 -40.52
N GLU A 9 -13.56 -4.46 -41.21
CA GLU A 9 -14.10 -3.12 -40.98
C GLU A 9 -15.15 -3.18 -39.86
N VAL A 10 -15.04 -2.28 -38.90
CA VAL A 10 -15.99 -2.17 -37.77
C VAL A 10 -16.64 -0.80 -37.84
N ASN A 11 -17.93 -0.76 -38.17
CA ASN A 11 -18.76 0.44 -38.11
C ASN A 11 -19.75 0.32 -36.95
N PHE A 12 -19.82 1.36 -36.12
CA PHE A 12 -20.67 1.40 -34.94
C PHE A 12 -22.00 2.13 -35.17
N ASP A 13 -22.19 2.95 -36.22
CA ASP A 13 -23.42 3.73 -36.49
C ASP A 13 -24.10 4.32 -35.22
N LEU A 14 -23.32 4.94 -34.32
CA LEU A 14 -23.78 5.42 -33.01
C LEU A 14 -23.26 6.82 -32.69
N ILE A 15 -24.03 7.57 -31.89
CA ILE A 15 -23.65 8.89 -31.35
C ILE A 15 -23.44 8.74 -29.83
N LEU A 16 -22.23 9.04 -29.36
CA LEU A 16 -21.88 8.99 -27.94
C LEU A 16 -22.10 10.36 -27.29
N LYS A 17 -22.96 10.41 -26.27
CA LYS A 17 -23.13 11.60 -25.42
C LYS A 17 -22.23 11.50 -24.18
N LYS A 18 -21.60 12.62 -23.79
CA LYS A 18 -20.82 12.75 -22.55
C LYS A 18 -21.32 13.97 -21.78
N ASP A 19 -21.73 13.77 -20.53
CA ASP A 19 -22.00 14.86 -19.61
C ASP A 19 -20.69 15.11 -18.83
N LEU A 20 -20.16 16.34 -18.93
CA LEU A 20 -18.85 16.71 -18.37
C LEU A 20 -19.02 17.64 -17.17
N GLY A 21 -18.28 17.37 -16.10
CA GLY A 21 -18.09 18.28 -14.97
C GLY A 21 -17.10 19.41 -15.27
N GLU A 22 -16.97 20.35 -14.33
CA GLU A 22 -16.13 21.55 -14.48
C GLU A 22 -14.64 21.25 -14.75
N ASN A 23 -14.12 20.18 -14.15
CA ASN A 23 -12.73 19.75 -14.30
C ASN A 23 -12.57 18.53 -15.21
N GLU A 24 -13.49 18.33 -16.16
CA GLU A 24 -13.45 17.22 -17.10
C GLU A 24 -13.28 17.70 -18.54
N GLU A 25 -12.60 16.89 -19.34
CA GLU A 25 -12.44 17.14 -20.76
C GLU A 25 -12.50 15.83 -21.56
N ILE A 26 -12.92 15.95 -22.81
CA ILE A 26 -12.87 14.85 -23.77
C ILE A 26 -11.42 14.39 -23.95
N CYS A 27 -11.18 13.09 -23.80
CA CYS A 27 -9.86 12.52 -23.93
C CYS A 27 -9.28 12.76 -25.33
N PRO A 28 -8.16 13.49 -25.47
CA PRO A 28 -7.59 13.83 -26.77
C PRO A 28 -7.02 12.60 -27.50
N LYS A 29 -6.73 11.51 -26.80
CA LYS A 29 -6.16 10.28 -27.39
C LYS A 29 -7.20 9.42 -28.11
N CYS A 30 -8.43 9.37 -27.61
CA CYS A 30 -9.50 8.57 -28.20
C CYS A 30 -10.66 9.41 -28.74
N GLY A 31 -10.56 10.74 -28.70
CA GLY A 31 -11.60 11.66 -29.15
C GLY A 31 -12.94 11.50 -28.43
N GLY A 32 -12.94 10.98 -27.20
CA GLY A 32 -14.17 10.73 -26.44
C GLY A 32 -14.83 9.36 -26.65
N ALA A 33 -14.30 8.53 -27.56
CA ALA A 33 -14.83 7.18 -27.77
C ALA A 33 -14.60 6.27 -26.56
N GLY A 34 -13.53 6.51 -25.81
CA GLY A 34 -13.11 5.65 -24.69
C GLY A 34 -12.51 4.32 -25.13
N LEU A 35 -12.27 4.13 -26.43
CA LEU A 35 -11.74 2.92 -27.04
C LEU A 35 -10.42 3.21 -27.77
N GLN A 36 -9.59 2.20 -27.90
CA GLN A 36 -8.36 2.21 -28.70
C GLN A 36 -8.13 0.83 -29.33
N VAL A 37 -7.36 0.77 -30.40
CA VAL A 37 -6.92 -0.49 -30.99
C VAL A 37 -5.68 -0.98 -30.25
N SER A 38 -5.69 -2.25 -29.83
CA SER A 38 -4.57 -2.93 -29.19
C SER A 38 -4.02 -4.02 -30.10
N ASP A 39 -2.72 -3.95 -30.39
CA ASP A 39 -1.99 -5.00 -31.10
C ASP A 39 -1.60 -6.09 -30.09
N ASN A 40 -2.22 -7.28 -30.14
CA ASN A 40 -1.85 -8.39 -29.27
C ASN A 40 -0.88 -9.32 -30.01
N PRO A 41 0.41 -9.32 -29.64
CA PRO A 41 1.42 -10.05 -30.39
C PRO A 41 1.41 -11.55 -30.04
N PHE A 42 1.74 -12.40 -31.01
CA PHE A 42 1.82 -13.86 -30.86
C PHE A 42 2.85 -14.46 -31.83
N GLY A 43 3.26 -15.71 -31.55
CA GLY A 43 4.23 -16.45 -32.35
C GLY A 43 3.71 -17.84 -32.73
N LEU A 44 4.27 -18.42 -33.77
CA LEU A 44 4.00 -19.78 -34.23
C LEU A 44 5.13 -20.73 -33.82
N THR A 45 4.81 -22.02 -33.71
CA THR A 45 5.81 -23.08 -33.45
C THR A 45 6.90 -23.15 -34.54
N SER A 46 6.61 -22.64 -35.75
CA SER A 46 7.58 -22.54 -36.85
C SER A 46 8.55 -21.37 -36.72
N ASP A 47 8.32 -20.44 -35.79
CA ASP A 47 9.15 -19.26 -35.58
C ASP A 47 10.34 -19.62 -34.67
N LYS A 48 11.17 -20.56 -35.13
CA LYS A 48 12.43 -20.90 -34.44
C LYS A 48 13.43 -19.75 -34.63
N ASP A 49 14.17 -19.44 -33.56
CA ASP A 49 15.26 -18.45 -33.50
C ASP A 49 14.87 -16.95 -33.51
N LYS A 50 13.60 -16.61 -33.31
CA LYS A 50 13.15 -15.20 -33.16
C LYS A 50 12.79 -14.80 -31.73
N TYR A 51 13.42 -15.38 -30.73
CA TYR A 51 13.20 -14.97 -29.32
C TYR A 51 13.80 -13.59 -28.98
N THR A 52 14.67 -13.06 -29.85
CA THR A 52 15.28 -11.72 -29.70
C THR A 52 14.44 -10.60 -30.33
N GLU A 53 13.49 -10.91 -31.22
CA GLU A 53 12.56 -9.94 -31.80
C GLU A 53 11.14 -10.32 -31.38
N MET A 54 10.51 -9.43 -30.60
CA MET A 54 9.12 -9.52 -30.15
C MET A 54 8.21 -10.25 -31.16
N LEU A 55 7.55 -11.33 -30.69
CA LEU A 55 6.44 -12.06 -31.32
C LEU A 55 5.90 -11.40 -32.62
N PRO A 56 6.22 -11.96 -33.81
CA PRO A 56 6.16 -11.24 -35.10
C PRO A 56 4.75 -11.04 -35.66
N HIS A 57 3.75 -11.69 -35.10
CA HIS A 57 2.37 -11.62 -35.58
C HIS A 57 1.48 -10.93 -34.56
N LYS A 58 0.42 -10.28 -35.03
CA LYS A 58 -0.48 -9.47 -34.18
C LYS A 58 -1.93 -9.82 -34.45
N LYS A 59 -2.73 -9.89 -33.39
CA LYS A 59 -4.20 -9.89 -33.46
C LYS A 59 -4.70 -8.58 -32.87
N GLN A 60 -5.33 -7.76 -33.70
CA GLN A 60 -5.88 -6.48 -33.25
C GLN A 60 -7.20 -6.71 -32.52
N THR A 61 -7.37 -6.05 -31.39
CA THR A 61 -8.64 -5.99 -30.66
C THR A 61 -8.97 -4.54 -30.32
N ILE A 62 -10.26 -4.25 -30.15
CA ILE A 62 -10.72 -2.98 -29.61
C ILE A 62 -10.75 -3.12 -28.09
N THR A 63 -10.01 -2.26 -27.39
CA THR A 63 -9.92 -2.25 -25.93
C THR A 63 -10.28 -0.88 -25.38
N GLY A 64 -10.51 -0.77 -24.07
CA GLY A 64 -10.66 0.54 -23.43
C GLY A 64 -9.41 1.40 -23.57
N CYS A 65 -9.58 2.69 -23.83
CA CYS A 65 -8.49 3.66 -23.97
C CYS A 65 -7.69 3.76 -22.66
N SER A 66 -6.38 3.48 -22.72
CA SER A 66 -5.49 3.42 -21.56
C SER A 66 -5.23 4.77 -20.89
N HIS A 67 -5.68 5.87 -21.50
CA HIS A 67 -5.41 7.22 -21.02
C HIS A 67 -6.62 7.84 -20.33
N CYS A 68 -7.81 7.27 -20.41
CA CYS A 68 -9.03 7.88 -19.88
C CYS A 68 -9.97 6.85 -19.26
N TYR A 69 -11.07 7.37 -18.69
CA TYR A 69 -12.22 6.59 -18.28
C TYR A 69 -13.39 6.92 -19.20
N ASN A 70 -13.81 5.96 -20.02
CA ASN A 70 -14.95 6.09 -20.94
C ASN A 70 -14.91 7.33 -21.85
N GLY A 71 -13.71 7.74 -22.27
CA GLY A 71 -13.52 8.88 -23.18
C GLY A 71 -13.36 10.23 -22.49
N VAL A 72 -13.35 10.27 -21.15
CA VAL A 72 -13.23 11.51 -20.37
C VAL A 72 -11.98 11.46 -19.49
N GLN A 73 -11.30 12.60 -19.36
CA GLN A 73 -10.17 12.80 -18.46
C GLN A 73 -10.46 13.92 -17.48
N HIS A 74 -9.99 13.75 -16.25
CA HIS A 74 -10.01 14.81 -15.25
C HIS A 74 -8.78 15.71 -15.38
N LYS A 75 -8.98 16.99 -15.11
CA LYS A 75 -7.92 17.98 -14.92
C LYS A 75 -7.53 18.07 -13.46
N CYS A 76 -6.25 18.33 -13.20
CA CYS A 76 -5.79 18.71 -11.89
C CYS A 76 -6.40 20.06 -11.50
N THR A 77 -7.01 20.15 -10.32
CA THR A 77 -7.56 21.40 -9.78
C THR A 77 -6.51 22.48 -9.51
N HIS A 78 -5.22 22.13 -9.50
CA HIS A 78 -4.13 23.05 -9.18
C HIS A 78 -3.34 23.51 -10.40
N CYS A 79 -3.07 22.63 -11.37
CA CYS A 79 -2.30 22.97 -12.57
C CYS A 79 -3.08 22.84 -13.90
N ASN A 80 -4.34 22.41 -13.86
CA ASN A 80 -5.20 22.17 -15.02
C ASN A 80 -4.71 21.11 -16.03
N GLU A 81 -3.64 20.38 -15.71
CA GLU A 81 -3.16 19.28 -16.55
C GLU A 81 -4.04 18.03 -16.45
N LEU A 82 -4.13 17.27 -17.54
CA LEU A 82 -4.94 16.05 -17.61
C LEU A 82 -4.27 14.91 -16.82
N LEU A 83 -5.00 14.33 -15.85
CA LEU A 83 -4.49 13.33 -14.90
C LEU A 83 -4.33 11.92 -15.49
N GLY A 84 -4.76 11.72 -16.73
CA GLY A 84 -4.83 10.40 -17.37
C GLY A 84 -5.62 9.39 -16.52
N ARG A 85 -5.21 8.11 -16.54
CA ARG A 85 -5.76 7.06 -15.67
C ARG A 85 -5.17 7.01 -14.27
N LYS A 86 -4.06 7.70 -14.01
CA LYS A 86 -3.38 7.64 -12.70
C LYS A 86 -4.22 8.28 -11.59
N GLY A 87 -5.01 9.30 -11.93
CA GLY A 87 -5.88 9.98 -10.97
C GLY A 87 -5.15 10.88 -9.96
N TRP A 88 -3.85 11.10 -10.13
CA TRP A 88 -3.04 11.98 -9.30
C TRP A 88 -2.08 12.82 -10.16
N CYS A 89 -1.63 13.95 -9.62
CA CYS A 89 -0.78 14.92 -10.31
C CYS A 89 0.55 15.10 -9.58
N ASP A 90 1.60 15.44 -10.33
CA ASP A 90 2.93 15.72 -9.79
C ASP A 90 3.17 17.20 -9.47
N CYS A 91 2.19 18.07 -9.71
CA CYS A 91 2.33 19.50 -9.47
C CYS A 91 2.42 19.82 -7.97
N THR A 92 3.10 20.92 -7.65
CA THR A 92 3.32 21.38 -6.27
C THR A 92 2.01 21.56 -5.51
N GLY A 93 0.97 22.12 -6.14
CA GLY A 93 -0.33 22.32 -5.49
C GLY A 93 -0.99 21.01 -5.05
N TYR A 94 -0.96 19.98 -5.90
CA TYR A 94 -1.50 18.66 -5.56
C TYR A 94 -0.69 17.97 -4.46
N LYS A 95 0.65 18.03 -4.55
CA LYS A 95 1.55 17.47 -3.53
C LYS A 95 1.33 18.13 -2.16
N ASN A 96 1.18 19.45 -2.12
CA ASN A 96 0.90 20.19 -0.89
C ASN A 96 -0.47 19.80 -0.31
N MET A 97 -1.51 19.74 -1.13
CA MET A 97 -2.85 19.30 -0.68
C MET A 97 -2.82 17.87 -0.11
N GLN A 98 -2.08 16.95 -0.74
CA GLN A 98 -1.93 15.59 -0.24
C GLN A 98 -1.14 15.55 1.08
N SER A 99 -0.06 16.32 1.18
CA SER A 99 0.73 16.43 2.40
C SER A 99 -0.10 17.01 3.55
N GLU A 100 -0.86 18.08 3.31
CA GLU A 100 -1.77 18.68 4.28
C GLU A 100 -2.86 17.69 4.72
N LYS A 101 -3.46 16.96 3.78
CA LYS A 101 -4.45 15.92 4.09
C LYS A 101 -3.85 14.80 4.94
N GLN A 102 -2.61 14.38 4.66
CA GLN A 102 -1.91 13.39 5.48
C GLN A 102 -1.59 13.95 6.87
N HIS A 103 -1.13 15.20 6.95
CA HIS A 103 -0.85 15.89 8.19
C HIS A 103 -2.11 16.00 9.08
N LEU A 104 -3.25 16.41 8.50
CA LEU A 104 -4.54 16.49 9.19
C LEU A 104 -4.98 15.13 9.72
N LYS A 105 -4.81 14.06 8.93
CA LYS A 105 -5.09 12.69 9.38
C LYS A 105 -4.19 12.26 10.53
N ALA A 106 -2.90 12.60 10.48
CA ALA A 106 -1.96 12.30 11.55
C ALA A 106 -2.34 13.05 12.85
N LEU A 107 -2.72 14.33 12.74
CA LEU A 107 -3.25 15.10 13.87
C LEU A 107 -4.54 14.51 14.43
N GLU A 108 -5.46 14.08 13.56
CA GLU A 108 -6.71 13.44 13.99
C GLU A 108 -6.43 12.16 14.78
N LYS A 109 -5.50 11.32 14.31
CA LYS A 109 -5.05 10.11 15.05
C LYS A 109 -4.48 10.47 16.41
N TRP A 110 -3.53 11.41 16.45
CA TRP A 110 -2.91 11.87 17.70
C TRP A 110 -3.94 12.43 18.71
N ASN A 111 -4.91 13.19 18.22
CA ASN A 111 -5.93 13.78 19.07
C ASN A 111 -6.88 12.73 19.66
N LYS A 112 -7.17 11.65 18.92
CA LYS A 112 -8.00 10.53 19.38
C LYS A 112 -7.27 9.55 20.30
N ALA A 113 -5.95 9.46 20.20
CA ALA A 113 -5.17 8.56 21.02
C ALA A 113 -5.30 8.89 22.52
N ILE A 114 -5.37 7.83 23.33
CA ILE A 114 -5.29 7.88 24.78
C ILE A 114 -3.87 8.33 25.13
N LYS A 115 -3.77 9.37 25.96
CA LYS A 115 -2.51 10.02 26.31
C LYS A 115 -2.10 9.59 27.71
N THR A 116 -0.94 8.99 27.81
CA THR A 116 -0.28 8.62 29.06
C THR A 116 0.95 9.48 29.24
N SER A 117 1.29 9.86 30.47
CA SER A 117 2.53 10.59 30.77
C SER A 117 3.76 9.65 30.75
N VAL A 118 4.96 10.22 30.61
CA VAL A 118 6.22 9.47 30.76
C VAL A 118 6.29 8.76 32.12
N GLU A 119 5.93 9.45 33.21
CA GLU A 119 5.93 8.87 34.56
C GLU A 119 4.97 7.68 34.72
N GLU A 120 3.81 7.72 34.08
CA GLU A 120 2.86 6.60 34.09
C GLU A 120 3.36 5.44 33.24
N HIS A 121 3.93 5.73 32.06
CA HIS A 121 4.51 4.71 31.20
C HIS A 121 5.66 3.97 31.88
N LEU A 122 6.53 4.68 32.60
CA LEU A 122 7.64 4.08 33.37
C LEU A 122 7.18 3.15 34.50
N LYS A 123 5.93 3.25 34.95
CA LYS A 123 5.35 2.34 35.96
C LYS A 123 4.80 1.06 35.33
N GLU A 124 4.53 1.07 34.03
CA GLU A 124 4.09 -0.10 33.28
C GLU A 124 5.32 -0.96 32.92
N ASP A 125 5.28 -2.26 33.19
CA ASP A 125 6.34 -3.20 32.77
C ASP A 125 6.21 -3.47 31.26
N CYS A 126 6.73 -2.54 30.45
CA CYS A 126 6.52 -2.52 29.01
C CYS A 126 7.71 -3.10 28.25
N THR A 127 7.52 -4.29 27.67
CA THR A 127 8.50 -4.92 26.77
C THR A 127 8.30 -4.56 25.29
N TYR A 128 7.67 -3.43 24.98
CA TYR A 128 7.38 -2.99 23.61
C TYR A 128 8.19 -1.77 23.19
N MET A 129 8.56 -1.69 21.91
CA MET A 129 9.19 -0.51 21.33
C MET A 129 8.23 0.68 21.31
N LEU A 130 8.78 1.87 21.12
CA LEU A 130 8.04 3.11 20.94
C LEU A 130 8.22 3.61 19.51
N TYR A 131 7.24 4.34 18.97
CA TYR A 131 7.28 4.88 17.61
C TYR A 131 7.07 6.39 17.61
N LEU A 132 8.06 7.12 17.10
CA LEU A 132 8.02 8.57 16.97
C LEU A 132 7.58 8.96 15.55
N ASP A 133 6.32 9.39 15.41
CA ASP A 133 5.70 9.62 14.10
C ASP A 133 6.35 10.77 13.32
N ASN A 134 6.88 11.78 14.01
CA ASN A 134 7.54 12.93 13.39
C ASN A 134 8.79 12.51 12.59
N TYR A 135 9.47 11.44 13.01
CA TYR A 135 10.69 10.93 12.39
C TYR A 135 10.49 9.58 11.67
N GLY A 136 9.33 8.94 11.86
CA GLY A 136 9.04 7.63 11.27
C GLY A 136 9.93 6.52 11.82
N GLN A 137 10.34 6.62 13.09
CA GLN A 137 11.39 5.80 13.67
C GLN A 137 10.93 5.09 14.95
N PHE A 138 11.51 3.90 15.20
CA PHE A 138 11.23 3.08 16.38
C PHE A 138 12.39 3.17 17.38
N PHE A 139 12.06 3.12 18.66
CA PHE A 139 12.97 3.21 19.80
C PHE A 139 12.71 2.06 20.78
N GLU A 140 13.75 1.55 21.43
CA GLU A 140 13.62 0.40 22.35
C GLU A 140 13.00 0.82 23.69
N SER A 141 13.28 2.04 24.13
CA SER A 141 12.83 2.59 25.40
C SER A 141 12.48 4.07 25.31
N ILE A 142 11.87 4.60 26.37
CA ILE A 142 11.62 6.03 26.50
C ILE A 142 12.92 6.83 26.66
N ASP A 143 13.93 6.23 27.30
CA ASP A 143 15.24 6.86 27.48
C ASP A 143 15.93 7.09 26.12
N ASP A 144 15.85 6.12 25.20
CA ASP A 144 16.40 6.28 23.83
C ASP A 144 15.67 7.39 23.06
N VAL A 145 14.37 7.58 23.28
CA VAL A 145 13.62 8.68 22.66
C VAL A 145 14.07 10.02 23.23
N ILE A 146 14.28 10.09 24.55
CA ILE A 146 14.74 11.30 25.23
C ILE A 146 16.14 11.69 24.74
N GLU A 147 17.08 10.74 24.72
CA GLU A 147 18.45 10.94 24.21
C GLU A 147 18.43 11.43 22.76
N PHE A 148 17.64 10.77 21.90
CA PHE A 148 17.47 11.20 20.52
C PHE A 148 16.94 12.63 20.39
N LEU A 149 15.90 12.99 21.15
CA LEU A 149 15.33 14.35 21.10
C LEU A 149 16.30 15.41 21.66
N GLN A 150 17.12 15.06 22.64
CA GLN A 150 18.18 15.94 23.16
C GLN A 150 19.23 16.20 22.08
N ASP A 151 19.70 15.17 21.40
CA ASP A 151 20.68 15.29 20.31
C ASP A 151 20.16 16.18 19.16
N GLU A 152 18.88 16.04 18.79
CA GLU A 152 18.25 16.87 17.75
C GLU A 152 18.11 18.34 18.18
N ILE A 153 17.88 18.61 19.47
CA ILE A 153 17.89 19.97 20.01
C ILE A 153 19.30 20.55 19.99
N GLU A 154 20.31 19.78 20.39
CA GLU A 154 21.70 20.24 20.43
C GLU A 154 22.26 20.55 19.04
N GLN A 155 21.83 19.78 18.03
CA GLN A 155 22.16 20.02 16.62
C GLN A 155 21.39 21.22 16.03
N GLY A 156 20.31 21.66 16.69
CA GLY A 156 19.48 22.78 16.27
C GLY A 156 18.45 22.40 15.20
N ASP A 157 18.18 21.12 15.01
CA ASP A 157 17.17 20.62 14.07
C ASP A 157 15.75 20.82 14.60
N ILE A 158 15.58 20.82 15.92
CA ILE A 158 14.34 21.18 16.61
C ILE A 158 14.59 22.11 17.80
N GLU A 159 13.60 22.92 18.15
CA GLU A 159 13.63 23.70 19.40
C GLU A 159 12.94 22.94 20.53
N ILE A 160 13.32 23.20 21.78
CA ILE A 160 12.64 22.66 22.97
C ILE A 160 11.14 23.02 23.01
N SER A 161 10.76 24.13 22.35
CA SER A 161 9.37 24.58 22.19
C SER A 161 8.54 23.63 21.31
N ASN A 162 9.19 22.81 20.48
CA ASN A 162 8.53 21.85 19.58
C ASN A 162 8.24 20.49 20.24
N ILE A 163 8.81 20.21 21.42
CA ILE A 163 8.66 18.93 22.12
C ILE A 163 7.21 18.55 22.40
N PRO A 164 6.30 19.46 22.82
CA PRO A 164 4.88 19.13 22.98
C PRO A 164 4.17 18.68 21.69
N ASN A 165 4.77 18.91 20.52
CA ASN A 165 4.25 18.48 19.21
C ASN A 165 4.84 17.14 18.75
N MET A 166 5.71 16.51 19.54
CA MET A 166 6.27 15.19 19.26
C MET A 166 5.22 14.12 19.53
N ARG A 167 4.91 13.34 18.49
CA ARG A 167 3.85 12.35 18.52
C ARG A 167 4.43 10.97 18.73
N LEU A 168 4.63 10.63 20.00
CA LEU A 168 5.15 9.34 20.42
C LEU A 168 4.00 8.37 20.68
N PHE A 169 4.00 7.26 19.96
CA PHE A 169 3.01 6.19 20.09
C PHE A 169 3.63 4.95 20.71
N LYS A 170 2.82 4.21 21.46
CA LYS A 170 3.17 2.83 21.83
C LYS A 170 3.16 1.94 20.58
N THR A 171 3.61 0.70 20.70
CA THR A 171 3.55 -0.25 19.60
C THR A 171 2.74 -1.49 19.94
N ASN A 172 2.13 -2.07 18.91
CA ASN A 172 1.61 -3.41 18.94
C ASN A 172 2.71 -4.38 18.49
N GLN A 173 2.73 -5.56 19.10
CA GLN A 173 3.64 -6.63 18.74
C GLN A 173 2.91 -7.66 17.91
N MET A 174 3.57 -8.17 16.88
CA MET A 174 3.19 -9.43 16.25
C MET A 174 4.42 -10.30 16.05
N SER A 175 4.22 -11.60 16.07
CA SER A 175 5.24 -12.59 15.75
C SER A 175 4.69 -13.53 14.69
N LEU A 176 5.58 -14.34 14.10
CA LEU A 176 5.15 -15.35 13.15
C LEU A 176 4.14 -16.29 13.80
N SER A 177 3.04 -16.53 13.10
CA SER A 177 2.06 -17.56 13.41
C SER A 177 1.80 -18.37 12.14
N PHE A 178 1.29 -19.58 12.33
CA PHE A 178 0.91 -20.46 11.23
C PHE A 178 -0.55 -20.85 11.42
N ASP A 179 -1.25 -21.00 10.30
CA ASP A 179 -2.59 -21.54 10.27
C ASP A 179 -2.53 -22.93 9.62
N ALA A 180 -2.78 -23.96 10.43
CA ALA A 180 -2.80 -25.34 9.97
C ALA A 180 -3.84 -25.57 8.88
N GLN A 181 -4.99 -24.89 8.95
CA GLN A 181 -6.06 -25.05 7.97
C GLN A 181 -5.62 -24.57 6.58
N SER A 182 -5.08 -23.35 6.49
CA SER A 182 -4.53 -22.80 5.24
C SER A 182 -3.45 -23.70 4.61
N ILE A 183 -2.61 -24.33 5.45
CA ILE A 183 -1.57 -25.26 4.99
C ILE A 183 -2.19 -26.54 4.41
N ILE A 184 -3.18 -27.12 5.11
CA ILE A 184 -3.88 -28.33 4.66
C ILE A 184 -4.65 -28.07 3.36
N GLU A 185 -5.37 -26.95 3.28
CA GLU A 185 -6.10 -26.54 2.07
C GLU A 185 -5.15 -26.47 0.86
N SER A 186 -4.04 -25.74 1.00
CA SER A 186 -3.03 -25.62 -0.06
C SER A 186 -2.38 -26.96 -0.44
N ALA A 187 -2.12 -27.82 0.55
CA ALA A 187 -1.45 -29.11 0.33
C ALA A 187 -2.36 -30.17 -0.33
N THR A 188 -3.67 -30.00 -0.24
CA THR A 188 -4.66 -30.98 -0.72
C THR A 188 -5.40 -30.54 -1.98
N GLU A 189 -5.17 -29.32 -2.48
CA GLU A 189 -5.83 -28.72 -3.65
C GLU A 189 -5.80 -29.61 -4.90
N GLU A 190 -4.67 -30.28 -5.15
CA GLU A 190 -4.44 -31.12 -6.34
C GLU A 190 -4.62 -32.63 -6.08
N LEU A 191 -5.09 -33.00 -4.88
CA LEU A 191 -5.29 -34.39 -4.49
C LEU A 191 -6.73 -34.84 -4.77
N HIS A 192 -7.03 -36.11 -4.49
CA HIS A 192 -8.37 -36.65 -4.69
C HIS A 192 -9.40 -35.95 -3.78
N GLU A 193 -10.68 -35.99 -4.16
CA GLU A 193 -11.79 -35.25 -3.52
C GLU A 193 -11.88 -35.37 -1.99
N ASN A 194 -11.54 -36.53 -1.41
CA ASN A 194 -11.58 -36.73 0.05
C ASN A 194 -10.29 -36.37 0.79
N ALA A 195 -9.24 -35.91 0.10
CA ALA A 195 -7.92 -35.69 0.72
C ALA A 195 -7.96 -34.55 1.75
N TYR A 196 -8.68 -33.47 1.45
CA TYR A 196 -8.88 -32.36 2.37
C TYR A 196 -9.61 -32.81 3.64
N GLU A 197 -10.78 -33.45 3.50
CA GLU A 197 -11.61 -33.90 4.63
C GLU A 197 -10.86 -34.87 5.55
N ASN A 198 -10.20 -35.88 4.98
CA ASN A 198 -9.42 -36.85 5.76
C ASN A 198 -8.25 -36.19 6.50
N THR A 199 -7.62 -35.17 5.91
CA THR A 199 -6.48 -34.47 6.54
C THR A 199 -6.96 -33.51 7.63
N MET A 200 -8.13 -32.89 7.46
CA MET A 200 -8.73 -31.97 8.44
C MET A 200 -9.04 -32.65 9.78
N GLU A 201 -9.21 -33.96 9.83
CA GLU A 201 -9.32 -34.71 11.10
C GLU A 201 -8.10 -34.54 12.02
N HIS A 202 -6.94 -34.14 11.47
CA HIS A 202 -5.68 -33.96 12.18
C HIS A 202 -5.25 -32.49 12.33
N VAL A 203 -6.12 -31.52 12.00
CA VAL A 203 -5.76 -30.08 11.99
C VAL A 203 -5.29 -29.57 13.36
N GLU A 204 -5.91 -30.05 14.45
CA GLU A 204 -5.56 -29.64 15.81
C GLU A 204 -4.15 -30.10 16.20
N GLU A 205 -3.78 -31.33 15.85
CA GLU A 205 -2.44 -31.89 16.10
C GLU A 205 -1.37 -31.08 15.36
N LEU A 206 -1.62 -30.78 14.08
CA LEU A 206 -0.72 -29.95 13.28
C LEU A 206 -0.62 -28.52 13.86
N GLN A 207 -1.74 -27.92 14.27
CA GLN A 207 -1.74 -26.58 14.85
C GLN A 207 -0.93 -26.52 16.14
N VAL A 208 -1.00 -27.54 17.00
CA VAL A 208 -0.18 -27.63 18.22
C VAL A 208 1.31 -27.70 17.91
N PHE A 209 1.70 -28.51 16.91
CA PHE A 209 3.09 -28.58 16.45
C PHE A 209 3.58 -27.22 15.94
N LEU A 210 2.78 -26.57 15.09
CA LEU A 210 3.09 -25.26 14.51
C LEU A 210 3.17 -24.16 15.56
N ASN A 211 2.26 -24.13 16.53
CA ASN A 211 2.30 -23.19 17.65
C ASN A 211 3.56 -23.38 18.49
N THR A 212 3.93 -24.63 18.78
CA THR A 212 5.17 -24.94 19.52
C THR A 212 6.40 -24.45 18.77
N PHE A 213 6.42 -24.61 17.44
CA PHE A 213 7.50 -24.10 16.62
C PHE A 213 7.53 -22.56 16.59
N ALA A 214 6.37 -21.92 16.41
CA ALA A 214 6.24 -20.46 16.43
C ALA A 214 6.75 -19.85 17.74
N GLU A 215 6.40 -20.43 18.89
CA GLU A 215 6.88 -19.96 20.19
C GLU A 215 8.41 -20.06 20.34
N LYS A 216 9.05 -21.10 19.76
CA LYS A 216 10.52 -21.23 19.77
C LYS A 216 11.22 -20.12 19.00
N ILE A 217 10.62 -19.63 17.92
CA ILE A 217 11.21 -18.59 17.05
C ILE A 217 10.58 -17.21 17.26
N LYS A 218 9.69 -17.07 18.25
CA LYS A 218 8.92 -15.84 18.51
C LYS A 218 9.78 -14.60 18.60
N LYS A 219 10.87 -14.67 19.38
CA LYS A 219 11.81 -13.55 19.54
C LYS A 219 12.49 -13.15 18.23
N SER A 220 12.77 -14.10 17.36
CA SER A 220 13.43 -13.87 16.07
C SER A 220 12.48 -13.35 14.98
N THR A 221 11.17 -13.38 15.22
CA THR A 221 10.13 -12.96 14.26
C THR A 221 9.29 -11.81 14.81
N LEU A 222 9.63 -11.30 16.00
CA LEU A 222 8.92 -10.24 16.66
C LEU A 222 9.05 -8.96 15.82
N THR A 223 7.91 -8.40 15.45
CA THR A 223 7.80 -7.20 14.63
C THR A 223 6.87 -6.23 15.32
N TYR A 224 7.27 -4.96 15.34
CA TYR A 224 6.54 -3.88 16.00
C TYR A 224 5.85 -2.99 14.97
N PHE A 225 4.62 -2.58 15.29
CA PHE A 225 3.85 -1.66 14.47
C PHE A 225 3.28 -0.55 15.36
N PRO A 226 3.14 0.69 14.87
CA PRO A 226 2.63 1.77 15.70
C PRO A 226 1.20 1.49 16.15
N ASN A 227 0.94 1.64 17.45
CA ASN A 227 -0.40 1.63 18.00
C ASN A 227 -0.96 3.05 17.97
N TRP A 228 -1.87 3.32 17.03
CA TRP A 228 -2.47 4.66 16.86
C TRP A 228 -3.51 5.03 17.93
N GLU A 229 -3.83 4.11 18.85
CA GLU A 229 -4.82 4.31 19.91
C GLU A 229 -4.18 4.74 21.24
N GLU A 230 -2.91 4.41 21.46
CA GLU A 230 -2.19 4.72 22.69
C GLU A 230 -0.92 5.54 22.42
N SER A 231 -0.77 6.62 23.17
CA SER A 231 0.30 7.60 23.00
C SER A 231 0.93 7.99 24.31
N ILE A 232 2.20 8.42 24.24
CA ILE A 232 2.95 8.94 25.38
C ILE A 232 3.21 10.42 25.12
N VAL A 233 2.87 11.25 26.09
CA VAL A 233 3.11 12.69 26.02
C VAL A 233 4.45 13.00 26.66
N ILE A 234 5.37 13.51 25.85
CA ILE A 234 6.67 14.02 26.30
C ILE A 234 6.55 15.53 26.52
N SER A 235 7.09 16.00 27.63
CA SER A 235 7.19 17.41 27.98
C SER A 235 8.65 17.87 28.00
N PRO A 236 8.91 19.18 27.88
CA PRO A 236 10.25 19.73 28.06
C PRO A 236 10.91 19.40 29.41
N ASN A 237 10.15 19.03 30.43
CA ASN A 237 10.71 18.63 31.72
C ASN A 237 11.25 17.21 31.72
N ASP A 238 10.78 16.35 30.81
CA ASP A 238 11.22 14.96 30.70
C ASP A 238 12.58 14.85 30.00
N LEU A 239 13.04 15.94 29.35
CA LEU A 239 14.34 16.04 28.69
C LEU A 239 15.45 16.56 29.62
N LYS A 240 15.24 16.60 30.93
CA LYS A 240 16.18 17.18 31.91
C LYS A 240 17.02 16.15 32.63
#